data_AF-A0A1M6GA53-F1
#
_entry.id   AF-A0A1M6GA53-F1
#
_cell.length_a   1.000
_cell.length_b   1.000
_cell.length_c   1.000
_cell.angle_alpha   90.00
_cell.angle_beta   90.00
_cell.angle_gamma   90.00
#
_symmetry.space_group_name_H-M   'P 1'
#
loop_
_entity.id
_entity.type
_entity.pdbx_description
1 polymer ?
#
loop_
_entity_poly.entity_id
_entity_poly.type
_entity_poly.pdbx_seq_one_letter_code
_entity_poly.pdbx_strand_id
1 'polypeptide(L)'
;MSNAQENGNGFKFAWIAFLWACGFMAACKIMYNIAWYEFAPGMHKPVTFVAGVLLFAVLALAPAIVYPIGRKRGASGPLLVLVSFLTLLIWDAWEVYRVTEFFTIGESLYYGLNSVFIAAVLAGISEMGAWEAYFRKKEKKEGGPGLMGPVLTALAGLALLYVVMFWNLGQSWFYIYQSGYRALF
;
A
#
# COMPACT_ATOMS: atom_id res chain seq x y z
N MET A 1 30.87 -11.25 -12.40
CA MET A 1 29.66 -11.14 -13.22
C MET A 1 29.23 -9.68 -13.22
N SER A 2 29.03 -9.10 -14.40
CA SER A 2 28.90 -7.64 -14.62
C SER A 2 27.63 -7.07 -13.95
N ASN A 3 27.74 -5.86 -13.37
CA ASN A 3 26.64 -5.06 -12.77
C ASN A 3 25.34 -5.04 -13.60
N ALA A 4 25.42 -5.24 -14.92
CA ALA A 4 24.25 -5.32 -15.80
C ALA A 4 23.37 -6.56 -15.54
N GLN A 5 23.98 -7.69 -15.18
CA GLN A 5 23.29 -8.97 -14.97
C GLN A 5 22.63 -9.03 -13.58
N GLU A 6 23.21 -8.38 -12.57
CA GLU A 6 22.58 -8.18 -11.25
C GLU A 6 21.38 -7.22 -11.34
N ASN A 7 21.51 -6.11 -12.07
CA ASN A 7 20.41 -5.15 -12.28
C ASN A 7 19.21 -5.77 -13.01
N GLY A 8 19.46 -6.63 -14.02
CA GLY A 8 18.39 -7.32 -14.75
C GLY A 8 17.59 -8.29 -13.87
N ASN A 9 18.26 -8.98 -12.95
CA ASN A 9 17.60 -9.88 -12.00
C ASN A 9 16.78 -9.10 -10.96
N GLY A 10 17.34 -8.02 -10.39
CA GLY A 10 16.64 -7.15 -9.46
C GLY A 10 15.33 -6.61 -10.01
N PHE A 11 15.37 -6.08 -11.23
CA PHE A 11 14.19 -5.61 -11.95
C PHE A 11 13.12 -6.70 -12.07
N LYS A 12 13.49 -7.87 -12.60
CA LYS A 12 12.55 -8.98 -12.81
C LYS A 12 11.88 -9.43 -11.52
N PHE A 13 12.63 -9.61 -10.43
CA PHE A 13 12.07 -10.11 -9.17
C PHE A 13 11.18 -9.09 -8.46
N ALA A 14 11.49 -7.79 -8.54
CA ALA A 14 10.63 -6.74 -8.01
C ALA A 14 9.26 -6.74 -8.69
N TRP A 15 9.24 -6.84 -10.03
CA TRP A 15 7.99 -6.95 -10.80
C TRP A 15 7.22 -8.24 -10.52
N ILE A 16 7.90 -9.38 -10.40
CA ILE A 16 7.24 -10.64 -10.04
C ILE A 16 6.56 -10.52 -8.67
N ALA A 17 7.25 -10.00 -7.66
CA ALA A 17 6.67 -9.82 -6.33
C ALA A 17 5.46 -8.87 -6.36
N PHE A 18 5.57 -7.76 -7.09
CA PHE A 18 4.47 -6.84 -7.33
C PHE A 18 3.27 -7.52 -8.02
N LEU A 19 3.50 -8.27 -9.10
CA LEU A 19 2.44 -8.95 -9.85
C LEU A 19 1.73 -9.99 -8.97
N TRP A 20 2.47 -10.69 -8.10
CA TRP A 20 1.88 -11.58 -7.11
C TRP A 20 1.00 -10.82 -6.10
N ALA A 21 1.50 -9.73 -5.51
CA ALA A 21 0.73 -8.92 -4.58
C ALA A 21 -0.55 -8.36 -5.23
N CYS A 22 -0.44 -7.85 -6.46
CA CYS A 22 -1.59 -7.35 -7.22
C CYS A 22 -2.58 -8.45 -7.61
N GLY A 23 -2.10 -9.60 -8.09
CA GLY A 23 -2.97 -10.73 -8.42
C GLY A 23 -3.72 -11.24 -7.20
N PHE A 24 -3.04 -11.34 -6.06
CA PHE A 24 -3.65 -11.76 -4.80
C PHE A 24 -4.67 -10.73 -4.27
N MET A 25 -4.33 -9.44 -4.33
CA MET A 25 -5.23 -8.33 -4.00
C MET A 25 -6.49 -8.35 -4.90
N ALA A 26 -6.33 -8.53 -6.20
CA ALA A 26 -7.45 -8.61 -7.14
C ALA A 26 -8.35 -9.82 -6.85
N ALA A 27 -7.76 -11.00 -6.62
CA ALA A 27 -8.51 -12.20 -6.25
C ALA A 27 -9.30 -11.99 -4.95
N CYS A 28 -8.68 -11.44 -3.90
CA CYS A 28 -9.37 -11.15 -2.64
C CYS A 28 -10.49 -10.12 -2.83
N LYS A 29 -10.26 -9.05 -3.61
CA LYS A 29 -11.26 -8.03 -3.89
C LYS A 29 -12.47 -8.58 -4.65
N ILE A 30 -12.24 -9.45 -5.64
CA ILE A 30 -13.33 -10.12 -6.37
C ILE A 30 -14.11 -11.01 -5.41
N MET A 31 -13.43 -11.88 -4.66
CA MET A 31 -14.08 -12.76 -3.68
C MET A 31 -14.85 -11.99 -2.60
N TYR A 32 -14.36 -10.82 -2.20
CA TYR A 32 -15.02 -9.95 -1.23
C TYR A 32 -16.33 -9.36 -1.76
N ASN A 33 -16.37 -8.98 -3.04
CA ASN A 33 -17.50 -8.27 -3.67
C ASN A 33 -18.48 -9.18 -4.44
N ILE A 34 -18.19 -10.48 -4.60
CA ILE A 34 -19.16 -11.43 -5.19
C ILE A 34 -20.43 -11.45 -4.34
N ALA A 35 -21.59 -11.43 -5.02
CA ALA A 35 -22.91 -11.57 -4.42
C ALA A 35 -23.18 -13.01 -3.94
N TRP A 36 -22.37 -13.52 -3.02
CA TRP A 36 -22.47 -14.87 -2.48
C TRP A 36 -23.85 -15.19 -1.92
N TYR A 37 -24.62 -14.19 -1.49
CA TYR A 37 -25.97 -14.39 -1.00
C TYR A 37 -26.92 -14.95 -2.09
N GLU A 38 -26.64 -14.73 -3.37
CA GLU A 38 -27.44 -15.25 -4.50
C GLU A 38 -27.05 -16.68 -4.87
N PHE A 39 -25.77 -17.02 -4.77
CA PHE A 39 -25.24 -18.32 -5.20
C PHE A 39 -25.13 -19.35 -4.07
N ALA A 40 -24.76 -18.89 -2.88
CA ALA A 40 -24.50 -19.72 -1.71
C ALA A 40 -24.69 -18.89 -0.41
N PRO A 41 -25.94 -18.68 0.04
CA PRO A 41 -26.25 -17.77 1.16
C PRO A 41 -25.46 -18.04 2.44
N GLY A 42 -25.26 -19.32 2.79
CA GLY A 42 -24.47 -19.72 3.96
C GLY A 42 -22.98 -19.38 3.87
N MET A 43 -22.46 -19.16 2.66
CA MET A 43 -21.07 -18.84 2.41
C MET A 43 -20.78 -17.34 2.36
N HIS A 44 -21.80 -16.47 2.28
CA HIS A 44 -21.59 -15.04 2.12
C HIS A 44 -20.74 -14.43 3.24
N LYS A 45 -21.18 -14.58 4.50
CA LYS A 45 -20.44 -14.05 5.65
C LYS A 45 -19.01 -14.61 5.77
N PRO A 46 -18.78 -15.93 5.77
CA PRO A 46 -17.43 -16.46 5.96
C PRO A 46 -16.49 -16.09 4.79
N VAL A 47 -16.96 -16.16 3.55
CA VAL A 47 -16.11 -15.83 2.39
C VAL A 47 -15.78 -14.35 2.36
N THR A 48 -16.77 -13.46 2.53
CA THR A 48 -16.52 -12.01 2.59
C THR A 48 -15.61 -11.64 3.75
N PHE A 49 -15.76 -12.26 4.93
CA PHE A 49 -14.86 -12.03 6.06
C PHE A 49 -13.41 -12.42 5.74
N VAL A 50 -13.19 -13.66 5.28
CA VAL A 50 -11.85 -14.16 4.96
C VAL A 50 -11.22 -13.35 3.82
N ALA A 51 -11.96 -13.10 2.75
CA ALA A 51 -11.49 -12.30 1.63
C ALA A 51 -11.17 -10.85 2.05
N GLY A 52 -11.98 -10.26 2.93
CA GLY A 52 -11.75 -8.92 3.48
C GLY A 52 -10.47 -8.87 4.30
N VAL A 53 -10.28 -9.80 5.24
CA VAL A 53 -9.05 -9.88 6.06
C VAL A 53 -7.82 -10.06 5.17
N LEU A 54 -7.88 -10.95 4.19
CA LEU A 54 -6.76 -11.19 3.26
C LEU A 54 -6.50 -9.96 2.37
N LEU A 55 -7.54 -9.27 1.91
CA LEU A 55 -7.43 -8.04 1.14
C LEU A 55 -6.70 -6.95 1.95
N PHE A 56 -7.14 -6.67 3.18
CA PHE A 56 -6.47 -5.68 4.01
C PHE A 56 -5.06 -6.10 4.41
N ALA A 57 -4.81 -7.40 4.62
CA ALA A 57 -3.47 -7.92 4.89
C ALA A 57 -2.51 -7.71 3.72
N VAL A 58 -2.94 -7.97 2.47
CA VAL A 58 -2.08 -7.72 1.31
C VAL A 58 -1.86 -6.24 1.06
N LEU A 59 -2.87 -5.39 1.30
CA LEU A 59 -2.69 -3.95 1.20
C LEU A 59 -1.71 -3.45 2.26
N ALA A 60 -1.84 -3.90 3.51
CA ALA A 60 -0.91 -3.52 4.56
C ALA A 60 0.53 -3.98 4.28
N LEU A 61 0.71 -5.22 3.79
CA LEU A 61 2.03 -5.86 3.73
C LEU A 61 2.69 -5.86 2.35
N ALA A 62 2.02 -5.40 1.29
CA ALA A 62 2.59 -5.43 -0.07
C ALA A 62 3.94 -4.70 -0.15
N PRO A 63 4.12 -3.47 0.39
CA PRO A 63 5.42 -2.81 0.40
C PRO A 63 6.46 -3.59 1.20
N ALA A 64 6.09 -4.14 2.36
CA ALA A 64 6.95 -4.99 3.17
C ALA A 64 7.37 -6.31 2.51
N ILE A 65 6.68 -6.78 1.46
CA ILE A 65 7.07 -7.96 0.68
C ILE A 65 7.91 -7.56 -0.53
N VAL A 66 7.40 -6.62 -1.34
CA VAL A 66 7.99 -6.23 -2.62
C VAL A 66 9.36 -5.58 -2.41
N TYR A 67 9.47 -4.65 -1.46
CA TYR A 67 10.69 -3.88 -1.21
C TYR A 67 11.89 -4.76 -0.85
N PRO A 68 11.84 -5.62 0.20
CA PRO A 68 12.99 -6.44 0.56
C PRO A 68 13.33 -7.51 -0.48
N ILE A 69 12.35 -8.05 -1.22
CA ILE A 69 12.63 -9.01 -2.29
C ILE A 69 13.44 -8.34 -3.40
N GLY A 70 12.98 -7.19 -3.89
CA GLY A 70 13.71 -6.46 -4.94
C GLY A 70 15.07 -5.96 -4.46
N ARG A 71 15.17 -5.43 -3.22
CA ARG A 71 16.42 -4.90 -2.67
C ARG A 71 17.50 -5.96 -2.52
N LYS A 72 17.14 -7.17 -2.07
CA LYS A 72 18.05 -8.32 -1.98
C LYS A 72 18.54 -8.81 -3.34
N ARG A 73 17.82 -8.49 -4.41
CA ARG A 73 18.13 -8.89 -5.80
C ARG A 73 18.82 -7.78 -6.58
N GLY A 74 19.14 -6.64 -5.96
CA GLY A 74 19.87 -5.55 -6.60
C GLY A 74 18.99 -4.61 -7.44
N ALA A 75 17.68 -4.55 -7.19
CA ALA A 75 16.82 -3.57 -7.86
C ALA A 75 17.23 -2.13 -7.47
N SER A 76 17.09 -1.19 -8.41
CA SER A 76 17.39 0.22 -8.15
C SER A 76 16.40 0.84 -7.17
N GLY A 77 16.85 1.82 -6.37
CA GLY A 77 16.02 2.49 -5.37
C GLY A 77 14.72 3.09 -5.94
N PRO A 78 14.74 3.86 -7.04
CA PRO A 78 13.53 4.42 -7.63
C PRO A 78 12.53 3.36 -8.09
N LEU A 79 13.02 2.26 -8.69
CA LEU A 79 12.16 1.16 -9.10
C LEU A 79 11.51 0.48 -7.89
N LEU A 80 12.27 0.24 -6.82
CA LEU A 80 11.76 -0.37 -5.59
C LEU A 80 10.64 0.43 -4.96
N VAL A 81 10.82 1.76 -4.88
CA VAL A 81 9.80 2.65 -4.37
C VAL A 81 8.56 2.58 -5.24
N LEU A 82 8.72 2.71 -6.57
CA LEU A 82 7.61 2.66 -7.51
C LEU A 82 6.81 1.35 -7.37
N VAL A 83 7.46 0.20 -7.55
CA VAL A 83 6.76 -1.10 -7.58
C VAL A 83 6.16 -1.49 -6.22
N SER A 84 6.72 -0.99 -5.11
CA SER A 84 6.15 -1.22 -3.77
C SER A 84 4.87 -0.41 -3.54
N PHE A 85 4.72 0.75 -4.19
CA PHE A 85 3.49 1.55 -4.11
C PHE A 85 2.39 1.11 -5.07
N LEU A 86 2.74 0.54 -6.22
CA LEU A 86 1.78 0.29 -7.29
C LEU A 86 0.57 -0.54 -6.83
N THR A 87 0.74 -1.53 -5.95
CA THR A 87 -0.39 -2.34 -5.45
C THR A 87 -1.41 -1.47 -4.69
N LEU A 88 -0.94 -0.52 -3.88
CA LEU A 88 -1.79 0.41 -3.15
C LEU A 88 -2.50 1.37 -4.11
N LEU A 89 -1.75 1.98 -5.02
CA LEU A 89 -2.29 2.94 -5.99
C LEU A 89 -3.31 2.30 -6.93
N ILE A 90 -3.09 1.05 -7.35
CA ILE A 90 -4.04 0.30 -8.18
C ILE A 90 -5.32 0.02 -7.39
N TRP A 91 -5.20 -0.35 -6.11
CA TRP A 91 -6.37 -0.57 -5.27
C TRP A 91 -7.16 0.72 -5.04
N ASP A 92 -6.50 1.82 -4.71
CA ASP A 92 -7.10 3.14 -4.53
C ASP A 92 -7.82 3.58 -5.81
N ALA A 93 -7.14 3.48 -6.97
CA ALA A 93 -7.73 3.82 -8.26
C ALA A 93 -8.95 2.95 -8.59
N TRP A 94 -8.91 1.66 -8.24
CA TRP A 94 -10.05 0.76 -8.44
C TRP A 94 -11.21 1.10 -7.50
N GLU A 95 -10.97 1.50 -6.26
CA GLU A 95 -12.02 1.97 -5.36
C GLU A 95 -12.62 3.31 -5.82
N VAL A 96 -11.80 4.27 -6.25
CA VAL A 96 -12.25 5.54 -6.82
C VAL A 96 -13.09 5.32 -8.07
N TYR A 97 -12.64 4.45 -8.98
CA TYR A 97 -13.39 4.09 -10.17
C TYR A 97 -14.73 3.42 -9.84
N ARG A 98 -14.78 2.55 -8.83
CA ARG A 98 -16.03 1.88 -8.43
C ARG A 98 -17.09 2.88 -7.97
N VAL A 99 -16.71 3.94 -7.27
CA VAL A 99 -17.67 4.90 -6.72
C VAL A 99 -18.18 5.92 -7.74
N THR A 100 -17.57 6.02 -8.93
CA THR A 100 -18.08 6.88 -10.02
C THR A 100 -19.43 6.41 -10.57
N GLU A 101 -19.83 5.17 -10.29
CA GLU A 101 -21.18 4.66 -10.59
C GLU A 101 -22.27 5.40 -9.79
N PHE A 102 -21.91 6.01 -8.65
CA PHE A 102 -22.84 6.64 -7.72
C PHE A 102 -22.62 8.14 -7.53
N PHE A 103 -21.38 8.61 -7.72
CA PHE A 103 -20.98 9.99 -7.43
C PHE A 103 -20.38 10.67 -8.66
N THR A 104 -20.33 12.00 -8.64
CA THR A 104 -19.60 12.75 -9.67
C THR A 104 -18.10 12.42 -9.63
N ILE A 105 -17.38 12.72 -10.73
CA ILE A 105 -15.93 12.50 -10.82
C ILE A 105 -15.20 13.25 -9.68
N GLY A 106 -15.62 14.48 -9.37
CA GLY A 106 -15.02 15.28 -8.30
C GLY A 106 -15.17 14.62 -6.92
N GLU A 107 -16.38 14.16 -6.60
CA GLU A 107 -16.66 13.46 -5.33
C GLU A 107 -15.94 12.11 -5.24
N SER A 108 -15.80 11.41 -6.37
CA SER A 108 -15.09 10.13 -6.45
C SER A 108 -13.58 10.31 -6.24
N LEU A 109 -12.98 11.36 -6.81
CA LEU A 109 -11.60 11.73 -6.52
C LEU A 109 -11.43 12.14 -5.05
N TYR A 110 -12.39 12.86 -4.49
CA TYR A 110 -12.38 13.21 -3.06
C TYR A 110 -12.46 11.97 -2.17
N TYR A 111 -13.22 10.95 -2.56
CA TYR A 111 -13.29 9.67 -1.85
C TYR A 111 -11.92 8.98 -1.74
N GLY A 112 -11.05 9.16 -2.73
CA GLY A 112 -9.65 8.71 -2.69
C GLY A 112 -8.81 9.33 -1.55
N LEU A 113 -9.29 10.39 -0.91
CA LEU A 113 -8.65 11.04 0.24
C LEU A 113 -9.19 10.57 1.59
N ASN A 114 -9.98 9.50 1.62
CA ASN A 114 -10.46 8.93 2.88
C ASN A 114 -9.28 8.41 3.73
N SER A 115 -9.52 8.23 5.03
CA SER A 115 -8.47 7.80 5.97
C SER A 115 -7.83 6.48 5.60
N VAL A 116 -8.57 5.54 5.03
CA VAL A 116 -8.09 4.18 4.75
C VAL A 116 -7.05 4.21 3.61
N PHE A 117 -7.32 4.93 2.53
CA PHE A 117 -6.38 5.06 1.40
C PHE A 117 -5.10 5.77 1.83
N ILE A 118 -5.24 6.90 2.54
CA ILE A 118 -4.11 7.65 3.06
C ILE A 118 -3.29 6.81 4.05
N ALA A 119 -3.96 6.08 4.94
CA ALA A 119 -3.30 5.19 5.89
C ALA A 119 -2.50 4.09 5.20
N ALA A 120 -3.03 3.48 4.14
CA ALA A 120 -2.33 2.45 3.38
C ALA A 120 -1.04 3.01 2.74
N VAL A 121 -1.10 4.19 2.13
CA VAL A 121 0.08 4.85 1.53
C VAL A 121 1.12 5.21 2.59
N LEU A 122 0.69 5.78 3.73
CA LEU A 122 1.59 6.17 4.82
C LEU A 122 2.25 4.95 5.49
N ALA A 123 1.51 3.87 5.67
CA ALA A 123 2.04 2.60 6.14
C ALA A 123 3.11 2.08 5.17
N GLY A 124 2.85 2.11 3.86
CA GLY A 124 3.83 1.70 2.85
C GLY A 124 5.11 2.54 2.85
N ILE A 125 5.00 3.87 2.99
CA ILE A 125 6.17 4.76 3.18
C ILE A 125 6.99 4.31 4.39
N SER A 126 6.29 4.08 5.51
CA SER A 126 6.91 3.68 6.77
C SER A 126 7.68 2.37 6.63
N GLU A 127 7.04 1.36 6.03
CA GLU A 127 7.62 0.03 5.79
C GLU A 127 8.87 0.09 4.92
N MET A 128 8.84 0.85 3.83
CA MET A 128 10.00 1.01 2.95
C MET A 128 11.17 1.70 3.66
N GLY A 129 10.88 2.74 4.46
CA GLY A 129 11.89 3.40 5.30
C GLY A 129 12.52 2.43 6.31
N ALA A 130 11.71 1.61 6.96
CA ALA A 130 12.16 0.61 7.93
C ALA A 130 13.03 -0.47 7.26
N TRP A 131 12.62 -0.98 6.10
CA TRP A 131 13.39 -1.97 5.34
C TRP A 131 14.72 -1.41 4.85
N GLU A 132 14.73 -0.20 4.29
CA GLU A 132 15.95 0.43 3.81
C GLU A 132 16.92 0.72 4.98
N ALA A 133 16.42 1.15 6.14
CA ALA A 133 17.22 1.29 7.36
C ALA A 133 17.83 -0.05 7.78
N TYR A 134 17.04 -1.13 7.74
CA TYR A 134 17.50 -2.48 8.05
C TYR A 134 18.62 -2.95 7.11
N PHE A 135 18.44 -2.81 5.79
CA PHE A 135 19.47 -3.24 4.82
C PHE A 135 20.74 -2.42 4.94
N ARG A 136 20.65 -1.10 5.09
CA ARG A 136 21.85 -0.25 5.31
C ARG A 136 22.59 -0.60 6.60
N LYS A 137 21.85 -0.89 7.68
CA LYS A 137 22.45 -1.32 8.96
C LYS A 137 23.12 -2.68 8.84
N LYS A 138 22.57 -3.58 8.02
CA LYS A 138 23.14 -4.92 7.78
C LYS A 138 24.37 -4.86 6.88
N GLU A 139 24.35 -4.02 5.85
CA GLU A 139 25.38 -3.97 4.80
C GLU A 139 26.58 -3.08 5.15
N LYS A 140 26.53 -2.30 6.26
CA LYS A 140 27.57 -1.36 6.77
C LYS A 140 28.82 -1.27 5.87
N LYS A 141 28.73 -0.45 4.83
CA LYS A 141 29.86 -0.14 3.94
C LYS A 141 30.47 1.17 4.39
N GLU A 142 31.79 1.21 4.57
CA GLU A 142 32.52 2.46 4.77
C GLU A 142 32.25 3.40 3.59
N GLY A 143 31.90 4.66 3.86
CA GLY A 143 31.49 5.64 2.84
C GLY A 143 30.10 5.40 2.22
N GLY A 144 29.33 4.44 2.74
CA GLY A 144 27.98 4.15 2.26
C GLY A 144 26.93 5.21 2.67
N PRO A 145 25.74 5.21 2.04
CA PRO A 145 24.65 6.11 2.40
C PRO A 145 24.24 5.99 3.87
N GLY A 146 24.06 7.13 4.55
CA GLY A 146 23.70 7.16 5.98
C GLY A 146 22.35 6.52 6.31
N LEU A 147 22.16 6.17 7.58
CA LEU A 147 20.93 5.57 8.12
C LEU A 147 19.81 6.57 8.39
N MET A 148 20.15 7.84 8.59
CA MET A 148 19.21 8.85 9.09
C MET A 148 18.01 9.05 8.16
N GLY A 149 18.25 9.14 6.84
CA GLY A 149 17.18 9.35 5.86
C GLY A 149 16.07 8.29 5.96
N PRO A 150 16.38 7.00 5.77
CA PRO A 150 15.39 5.92 5.89
C PRO A 150 14.68 5.85 7.24
N VAL A 151 15.40 6.11 8.34
CA VAL A 151 14.80 6.15 9.69
C VAL A 151 13.80 7.29 9.82
N LEU A 152 14.15 8.49 9.34
CA LEU A 152 13.23 9.62 9.35
C LEU A 152 12.01 9.37 8.47
N THR A 153 12.18 8.73 7.30
CA THR A 153 11.06 8.32 6.46
C THR A 153 10.12 7.35 7.19
N ALA A 154 10.68 6.34 7.88
CA ALA A 154 9.90 5.39 8.66
C ALA A 154 9.09 6.09 9.76
N LEU A 155 9.77 6.92 10.57
CA LEU A 155 9.15 7.63 11.68
C LEU A 155 8.12 8.67 11.22
N ALA A 156 8.38 9.38 10.12
CA ALA A 156 7.43 10.33 9.54
C ALA A 156 6.17 9.62 9.05
N GLY A 157 6.30 8.48 8.36
CA GLY A 157 5.17 7.67 7.94
C GLY A 157 4.32 7.20 9.13
N LEU A 158 4.95 6.69 10.20
CA LEU A 158 4.25 6.30 11.43
C LEU A 158 3.56 7.46 12.14
N ALA A 159 4.23 8.62 12.22
CA ALA A 159 3.66 9.81 12.85
C ALA A 159 2.43 10.31 12.09
N LEU A 160 2.48 10.36 10.76
CA LEU A 160 1.33 10.74 9.94
C LEU A 160 0.21 9.69 10.02
N LEU A 161 0.55 8.40 10.03
CA LEU A 161 -0.43 7.33 10.21
C LEU A 161 -1.15 7.46 11.56
N TYR A 162 -0.42 7.81 12.62
CA TYR A 162 -1.00 8.12 13.93
C TYR A 162 -2.01 9.27 13.85
N VAL A 163 -1.63 10.37 13.19
CA VAL A 163 -2.51 11.54 13.02
C VAL A 163 -3.79 11.18 12.26
N VAL A 164 -3.69 10.38 11.19
CA VAL A 164 -4.83 10.02 10.34
C VAL A 164 -5.75 9.00 11.01
N MET A 165 -5.20 7.98 11.68
CA MET A 165 -5.98 6.83 12.15
C MET A 165 -6.30 6.85 13.64
N PHE A 166 -5.43 7.44 14.48
CA PHE A 166 -5.46 7.22 15.93
C PHE A 166 -5.64 8.49 16.74
N TRP A 167 -5.31 9.67 16.21
CA TRP A 167 -5.53 10.93 16.91
C TRP A 167 -7.02 11.14 17.17
N ASN A 168 -7.39 11.25 18.45
CA ASN A 168 -8.78 11.26 18.91
C ASN A 168 -9.59 10.07 18.35
N LEU A 169 -9.01 8.87 18.33
CA LEU A 169 -9.63 7.65 17.78
C LEU A 169 -10.04 7.80 16.30
N GLY A 170 -9.28 8.60 15.54
CA GLY A 170 -9.54 8.86 14.12
C GLY A 170 -10.58 9.95 13.84
N GLN A 171 -11.20 10.51 14.89
CA GLN A 171 -12.24 11.54 14.73
C GLN A 171 -11.71 12.81 14.07
N SER A 172 -10.47 13.23 14.40
CA SER A 172 -9.89 14.45 13.86
C SER A 172 -9.84 14.44 12.34
N TRP A 173 -9.30 13.37 11.73
CA TRP A 173 -9.26 13.24 10.28
C TRP A 173 -10.66 13.10 9.68
N PHE A 174 -11.53 12.32 10.32
CA PHE A 174 -12.92 12.18 9.88
C PHE A 174 -13.64 13.54 9.76
N TYR A 175 -13.51 14.42 10.76
CA TYR A 175 -14.11 15.74 10.71
C TYR A 175 -13.49 16.66 9.67
N ILE A 176 -12.16 16.61 9.49
CA ILE A 176 -11.47 17.36 8.44
C ILE A 176 -11.98 16.92 7.05
N TYR A 177 -12.06 15.61 6.82
CA TYR A 177 -12.58 15.03 5.58
C TYR A 177 -14.06 15.41 5.35
N GLN A 178 -14.93 15.31 6.36
CA GLN A 178 -16.33 15.69 6.20
C GLN A 178 -16.52 17.19 5.96
N SER A 179 -15.73 18.03 6.64
CA SER A 179 -15.80 19.48 6.46
C SER A 179 -15.28 19.90 5.08
N GLY A 180 -14.22 19.25 4.60
CA GLY A 180 -13.68 19.47 3.26
C GLY A 180 -14.66 19.04 2.17
N TYR A 181 -15.34 17.90 2.34
CA TYR A 181 -16.39 17.45 1.40
C TYR A 181 -17.49 18.52 1.26
N ARG A 182 -18.08 18.97 2.38
CA ARG A 182 -19.14 20.00 2.39
C ARG A 182 -18.72 21.37 1.84
N ALA A 183 -17.42 21.67 1.88
CA ALA A 183 -16.90 22.93 1.35
C ALA A 183 -16.74 22.90 -0.18
N LEU A 184 -16.64 21.71 -0.78
CA LEU A 184 -16.40 21.51 -2.21
C LEU A 184 -17.65 21.04 -2.98
N PHE A 185 -18.56 20.33 -2.31
CA PHE A 185 -19.76 19.70 -2.88
C PHE A 185 -20.98 19.94 -1.96
#